data_AF-A0AA35YJT0-F1
#
_entry.id   AF-A0AA35YJT0-F1
#
_cell.length_a   1.000
_cell.length_b   1.000
_cell.length_c   1.000
_cell.angle_alpha   90.00
_cell.angle_beta   90.00
_cell.angle_gamma   90.00
#
_symmetry.space_group_name_H-M   'P 1'
#
loop_
_entity.id
_entity.type
_entity.pdbx_description
1 polymer ?
#
loop_
_entity_poly.entity_id
_entity_poly.type
_entity_poly.pdbx_seq_one_letter_code
_entity_poly.pdbx_strand_id
1 'polypeptide(L)'
;MKFSCFKKLGLDFDMFIEGPGTGFGQNQEPNRPGGSTGSSSGSFNNKYAEVMAPKQPNTGLFVGLNKGHVVTKKELAPRPSDRKGKTSKRSHFVRNLIREVAGFAPYEKRITELLKVGKDKRALKVAKRKLGTHKRAKKKREEMSSVLRKMRSGGGAEKKK
;
A
#
# COMPACT_ATOMS: atom_id res chain seq x y z
N MET A 1 -19.48 39.52 26.50
CA MET A 1 -19.78 40.43 25.36
C MET A 1 -18.75 40.16 24.26
N LYS A 2 -19.13 39.91 23.00
CA LYS A 2 -19.46 40.89 21.93
C LYS A 2 -18.25 41.79 21.54
N PHE A 3 -17.89 42.04 20.28
CA PHE A 3 -18.32 41.52 18.95
C PHE A 3 -17.35 42.06 17.85
N SER A 4 -17.33 41.48 16.63
CA SER A 4 -16.72 42.03 15.38
C SER A 4 -15.21 42.36 15.42
N CYS A 5 -14.47 42.62 14.33
CA CYS A 5 -14.72 42.68 12.87
C CYS A 5 -13.44 42.06 12.19
N PHE A 6 -13.37 41.63 10.93
CA PHE A 6 -13.92 42.18 9.69
C PHE A 6 -14.00 41.07 8.61
N LYS A 7 -14.90 41.23 7.63
CA LYS A 7 -15.18 40.29 6.53
C LYS A 7 -15.26 41.10 5.23
N LYS A 8 -14.91 40.49 4.08
CA LYS A 8 -14.61 41.10 2.76
C LYS A 8 -13.15 41.58 2.69
N LEU A 9 -12.41 41.44 1.59
CA LEU A 9 -12.77 41.19 0.18
C LEU A 9 -12.01 39.93 -0.34
N GLY A 10 -12.43 39.19 -1.37
CA GLY A 10 -13.49 39.47 -2.34
C GLY A 10 -12.98 40.08 -3.64
N LEU A 11 -11.97 39.47 -4.27
CA LEU A 11 -11.52 39.78 -5.63
C LEU A 11 -11.13 38.49 -6.37
N ASP A 12 -11.90 38.17 -7.39
CA ASP A 12 -11.52 37.25 -8.47
C ASP A 12 -10.58 37.97 -9.44
N PHE A 13 -9.55 37.29 -9.96
CA PHE A 13 -8.79 37.79 -11.12
C PHE A 13 -8.10 36.66 -11.88
N ASP A 14 -8.88 35.89 -12.64
CA ASP A 14 -8.39 35.05 -13.73
C ASP A 14 -8.14 35.91 -14.99
N MET A 15 -6.88 36.05 -15.42
CA MET A 15 -6.47 36.33 -16.81
C MET A 15 -4.93 36.24 -16.90
N PHE A 16 -4.37 35.27 -17.64
CA PHE A 16 -3.95 35.40 -19.06
C PHE A 16 -2.67 36.24 -19.20
N ILE A 17 -1.54 35.69 -19.67
CA ILE A 17 -1.15 35.57 -21.09
C ILE A 17 0.00 34.54 -21.25
N GLU A 18 0.08 33.91 -22.43
CA GLU A 18 1.12 32.96 -22.88
C GLU A 18 2.37 33.67 -23.45
N GLY A 19 3.55 33.02 -23.52
CA GLY A 19 4.63 33.48 -24.41
C GLY A 19 6.04 32.88 -24.18
N PRO A 20 6.90 32.69 -25.22
CA PRO A 20 7.96 31.66 -25.17
C PRO A 20 9.41 32.10 -25.49
N GLY A 21 10.38 31.23 -25.14
CA GLY A 21 11.80 31.30 -25.56
C GLY A 21 12.68 32.21 -24.70
N THR A 22 13.99 31.98 -24.50
CA THR A 22 14.95 30.93 -24.93
C THR A 22 15.99 30.75 -23.80
N GLY A 23 16.92 29.78 -23.76
CA GLY A 23 17.23 28.61 -24.59
C GLY A 23 18.71 28.21 -24.40
N PHE A 24 19.03 26.95 -24.09
CA PHE A 24 20.40 26.54 -23.73
C PHE A 24 20.72 25.08 -24.14
N GLY A 25 21.85 24.87 -24.82
CA GLY A 25 22.59 23.59 -24.87
C GLY A 25 21.97 22.43 -25.67
N GLN A 26 22.29 22.33 -26.96
CA GLN A 26 22.24 21.04 -27.65
C GLN A 26 23.44 20.19 -27.22
N ASN A 27 23.19 18.97 -26.73
CA ASN A 27 24.14 17.87 -26.76
C ASN A 27 23.38 16.62 -27.22
N GLN A 28 23.89 15.95 -28.25
CA GLN A 28 23.21 14.82 -28.88
C GLN A 28 23.63 13.51 -28.20
N GLU A 29 22.69 12.80 -27.57
CA GLU A 29 22.89 11.41 -27.16
C GLU A 29 22.17 10.47 -28.15
N PRO A 30 22.85 9.43 -28.71
CA PRO A 30 22.24 8.56 -29.71
C PRO A 30 21.32 7.48 -29.11
N ASN A 31 20.06 7.54 -29.53
CA ASN A 31 19.11 6.42 -29.74
C ASN A 31 19.17 5.20 -28.79
N ARG A 32 18.24 5.13 -27.82
CA ARG A 32 17.76 3.87 -27.24
C ARG A 32 16.36 3.51 -27.78
N PRO A 33 16.15 2.31 -28.34
CA PRO A 33 14.81 1.87 -28.75
C PRO A 33 13.87 1.64 -27.56
N GLY A 34 12.57 1.86 -27.79
CA GLY A 34 11.59 2.09 -26.73
C GLY A 34 11.06 0.86 -25.99
N GLY A 35 10.72 1.04 -24.71
CA GLY A 35 9.91 0.12 -23.92
C GLY A 35 8.46 0.61 -23.84
N SER A 36 7.51 -0.23 -24.27
CA SER A 36 6.08 0.10 -24.30
C SER A 36 5.44 0.09 -22.91
N THR A 37 4.71 1.15 -22.57
CA THR A 37 3.95 1.28 -21.32
C THR A 37 2.60 0.56 -21.39
N GLY A 38 2.65 -0.77 -21.47
CA GLY A 38 1.47 -1.64 -21.46
C GLY A 38 0.80 -1.74 -20.09
N SER A 39 -0.17 -0.88 -19.81
CA SER A 39 -1.06 -1.05 -18.64
C SER A 39 -1.96 -2.27 -18.81
N SER A 40 -1.88 -3.25 -17.89
CA SER A 40 -2.88 -4.32 -17.78
C SER A 40 -3.11 -4.72 -16.32
N SER A 41 -4.38 -4.95 -16.00
CA SER A 41 -4.91 -5.15 -14.65
C SER A 41 -4.65 -6.57 -14.15
N GLY A 42 -3.49 -6.79 -13.52
CA GLY A 42 -3.14 -8.06 -12.88
C GLY A 42 -4.03 -8.42 -11.69
N SER A 43 -5.02 -9.29 -11.91
CA SER A 43 -5.69 -10.01 -10.81
C SER A 43 -4.67 -10.91 -10.11
N PHE A 44 -4.48 -10.73 -8.80
CA PHE A 44 -3.48 -11.42 -7.97
C PHE A 44 -3.75 -12.93 -7.80
N ASN A 45 -3.55 -13.70 -8.86
CA ASN A 45 -3.48 -15.15 -8.85
C ASN A 45 -2.06 -15.59 -8.48
N ASN A 46 -1.75 -15.62 -7.18
CA ASN A 46 -0.55 -16.30 -6.66
C ASN A 46 -0.68 -17.82 -6.84
N LYS A 47 -0.47 -18.28 -8.08
CA LYS A 47 -0.36 -19.70 -8.46
C LYS A 47 1.07 -20.10 -8.77
N TYR A 48 1.96 -19.12 -8.97
CA TYR A 48 3.40 -19.30 -9.09
C TYR A 48 4.06 -18.56 -7.94
N ALA A 49 4.34 -19.30 -6.86
CA ALA A 49 5.40 -18.88 -5.96
C ALA A 49 6.69 -19.03 -6.75
N GLU A 50 7.13 -17.92 -7.33
CA GLU A 50 8.31 -17.78 -8.16
C GLU A 50 9.49 -18.54 -7.52
N VAL A 51 10.01 -19.52 -8.25
CA VAL A 51 11.15 -20.32 -7.82
C VAL A 51 12.35 -19.38 -7.78
N MET A 52 12.63 -18.79 -6.61
CA MET A 52 13.83 -17.99 -6.40
C MET A 52 15.02 -18.80 -6.88
N ALA A 53 15.82 -18.22 -7.78
CA ALA A 53 16.96 -18.88 -8.39
C ALA A 53 17.79 -19.61 -7.32
N PRO A 54 18.15 -20.89 -7.55
CA PRO A 54 18.83 -21.69 -6.52
C PRO A 54 20.06 -20.94 -6.06
N LYS A 55 20.19 -20.71 -4.74
CA LYS A 55 21.36 -20.01 -4.20
C LYS A 55 22.59 -20.78 -4.64
N GLN A 56 23.41 -20.10 -5.43
CA GLN A 56 24.63 -20.64 -6.04
C GLN A 56 25.42 -21.48 -5.02
N PRO A 57 25.95 -22.64 -5.41
CA PRO A 57 26.66 -23.53 -4.49
C PRO A 57 27.80 -22.75 -3.83
N ASN A 58 28.03 -23.04 -2.54
CA ASN A 58 29.15 -22.43 -1.84
C ASN A 58 30.45 -22.83 -2.56
N THR A 59 31.35 -21.89 -2.81
CA THR A 59 32.53 -22.07 -3.66
C THR A 59 33.74 -22.61 -2.90
N GLY A 60 33.58 -23.06 -1.65
CA GLY A 60 34.67 -23.53 -0.78
C GLY A 60 35.60 -22.42 -0.27
N LEU A 61 35.45 -21.19 -0.76
CA LEU A 61 36.29 -20.04 -0.39
C LEU A 61 36.05 -19.60 1.07
N PHE A 62 37.09 -19.11 1.74
CA PHE A 62 37.02 -18.58 3.11
C PHE A 62 36.33 -17.19 3.18
N VAL A 63 36.44 -16.40 2.12
CA VAL A 63 35.84 -15.05 1.97
C VAL A 63 35.00 -14.95 0.69
N GLY A 64 34.07 -13.99 0.63
CA GLY A 64 33.13 -13.80 -0.49
C GLY A 64 31.65 -14.07 -0.16
N LEU A 65 30.76 -13.92 -1.15
CA LEU A 65 29.30 -14.03 -0.99
C LEU A 65 28.76 -15.47 -0.95
N ASN A 66 29.48 -16.40 -1.59
CA ASN A 66 29.19 -17.84 -1.59
C ASN A 66 30.28 -18.61 -0.81
N LYS A 67 30.87 -17.98 0.21
CA LYS A 67 31.90 -18.58 1.05
C LYS A 67 31.39 -19.73 1.92
N GLY A 68 32.32 -20.52 2.44
CA GLY A 68 32.08 -21.65 3.33
C GLY A 68 32.07 -23.00 2.61
N HIS A 69 31.97 -24.07 3.41
CA HIS A 69 32.04 -25.45 2.92
C HIS A 69 30.95 -25.73 1.87
N VAL A 70 31.31 -26.51 0.85
CA VAL A 70 30.36 -27.00 -0.17
C VAL A 70 29.46 -28.04 0.50
N VAL A 71 28.19 -27.70 0.73
CA VAL A 71 27.22 -28.58 1.40
C VAL A 71 25.95 -28.64 0.56
N THR A 72 25.54 -29.85 0.21
CA THR A 72 24.25 -30.12 -0.43
C THR A 72 23.13 -29.87 0.58
N LYS A 73 22.36 -28.80 0.37
CA LYS A 73 21.25 -28.45 1.27
C LYS A 73 20.05 -29.37 0.98
N LYS A 74 19.65 -30.13 1.99
CA LYS A 74 18.41 -30.92 1.97
C LYS A 74 17.24 -30.02 2.34
N GLU A 75 16.22 -29.95 1.49
CA GLU A 75 14.95 -29.32 1.84
C GLU A 75 14.27 -30.12 2.95
N LEU A 76 14.10 -29.49 4.12
CA LEU A 76 13.45 -30.07 5.28
C LEU A 76 11.97 -29.70 5.30
N ALA A 77 11.11 -30.62 5.71
CA ALA A 77 9.70 -30.32 5.92
C ALA A 77 9.53 -29.18 6.94
N PRO A 78 8.69 -28.15 6.65
CA PRO A 78 8.55 -26.97 7.50
C PRO A 78 7.99 -27.36 8.87
N ARG A 79 8.61 -26.86 9.94
CA ARG A 79 8.29 -27.30 11.30
C ARG A 79 6.90 -26.83 11.72
N PRO A 80 6.15 -27.59 12.55
CA PRO A 80 4.84 -27.15 13.05
C PRO A 80 4.86 -25.80 13.77
N SER A 81 5.99 -25.45 14.42
CA SER A 81 6.26 -24.13 15.03
C SER A 81 6.03 -22.96 14.06
N ASP A 82 6.46 -23.13 12.82
CA ASP A 82 6.52 -22.08 11.79
C ASP A 82 5.13 -21.80 11.20
N ARG A 83 4.15 -22.62 11.57
CA ARG A 83 2.72 -22.46 11.23
C ARG A 83 2.01 -21.47 12.16
N LYS A 84 2.63 -21.07 13.29
CA LYS A 84 2.04 -20.15 14.28
C LYS A 84 1.70 -18.80 13.65
N GLY A 85 0.47 -18.33 13.85
CA GLY A 85 -0.03 -17.06 13.31
C GLY A 85 -0.76 -17.15 11.96
N LYS A 86 -0.75 -18.30 11.26
CA LYS A 86 -1.59 -18.51 10.07
C LYS A 86 -3.07 -18.57 10.47
N THR A 87 -3.96 -17.90 9.73
CA THR A 87 -5.41 -17.87 10.05
C THR A 87 -6.15 -19.05 9.44
N SER A 88 -6.77 -19.90 10.26
CA SER A 88 -7.68 -20.96 9.82
C SER A 88 -9.03 -20.41 9.33
N LYS A 89 -9.79 -21.21 8.57
CA LYS A 89 -11.14 -20.87 8.07
C LYS A 89 -12.07 -20.43 9.22
N ARG A 90 -12.17 -21.24 10.28
CA ARG A 90 -12.99 -20.96 11.48
C ARG A 90 -12.60 -19.64 12.14
N SER A 91 -11.30 -19.40 12.36
CA SER A 91 -10.83 -18.16 12.98
C SER A 91 -10.89 -16.93 12.05
N HIS A 92 -11.09 -17.09 10.74
CA HIS A 92 -11.40 -15.98 9.85
C HIS A 92 -12.88 -15.60 9.95
N PHE A 93 -13.78 -16.60 9.88
CA PHE A 93 -15.23 -16.44 10.02
C PHE A 93 -15.60 -15.72 11.33
N VAL A 94 -15.14 -16.23 12.48
CA VAL A 94 -15.41 -15.62 13.80
C VAL A 94 -14.93 -14.17 13.90
N ARG A 95 -13.78 -13.84 13.27
CA ARG A 95 -13.25 -12.46 13.26
C ARG A 95 -14.02 -11.51 12.34
N ASN A 96 -14.80 -12.01 11.39
CA ASN A 96 -15.66 -11.18 10.56
C ASN A 96 -16.97 -10.89 11.29
N LEU A 97 -17.63 -11.91 11.85
CA LEU A 97 -18.84 -11.76 12.69
C LEU A 97 -18.64 -10.75 13.83
N ILE A 98 -17.54 -10.85 14.58
CA ILE A 98 -17.26 -9.92 15.70
C ILE A 98 -17.12 -8.47 15.22
N ARG A 99 -16.63 -8.21 14.00
CA ARG A 99 -16.51 -6.85 13.44
C ARG A 99 -17.85 -6.29 12.98
N GLU A 100 -18.76 -7.15 12.54
CA GLU A 100 -20.13 -6.77 12.17
C GLU A 100 -20.92 -6.38 13.43
N VAL A 101 -20.81 -7.16 14.51
CA VAL A 101 -21.50 -6.90 15.79
C VAL A 101 -20.89 -5.72 16.57
N ALA A 102 -19.57 -5.67 16.74
CA ALA A 102 -18.91 -4.64 17.58
C ALA A 102 -18.59 -3.33 16.83
N GLY A 103 -18.61 -3.35 15.50
CA GLY A 103 -18.30 -2.18 14.65
C GLY A 103 -16.84 -1.70 14.72
N PHE A 104 -16.63 -0.44 14.37
CA PHE A 104 -15.30 0.19 14.28
C PHE A 104 -14.96 1.07 15.49
N ALA A 105 -13.70 0.99 15.93
CA ALA A 105 -13.18 1.84 17.00
C ALA A 105 -13.05 3.32 16.56
N PRO A 106 -13.08 4.31 17.49
CA PRO A 106 -13.08 5.74 17.16
C PRO A 106 -11.78 6.29 16.54
N TYR A 107 -10.71 5.50 16.51
CA TYR A 107 -9.51 5.81 15.71
C TYR A 107 -9.59 5.22 14.29
N GLU A 108 -10.32 4.13 14.09
CA GLU A 108 -10.54 3.50 12.79
C GLU A 108 -11.53 4.32 11.95
N LYS A 109 -12.60 4.84 12.59
CA LYS A 109 -13.53 5.82 11.98
C LYS A 109 -12.78 7.04 11.41
N ARG A 110 -11.95 7.70 12.23
CA ARG A 110 -11.07 8.81 11.81
C ARG A 110 -10.09 8.45 10.68
N ILE A 111 -9.62 7.20 10.62
CA ILE A 111 -8.81 6.75 9.48
C ILE A 111 -9.69 6.64 8.22
N THR A 112 -10.89 6.08 8.27
CA THR A 112 -11.79 6.04 7.10
C THR A 112 -12.18 7.43 6.60
N GLU A 113 -12.42 8.39 7.48
CA GLU A 113 -12.72 9.78 7.12
C GLU A 113 -11.55 10.41 6.33
N LEU A 114 -10.32 10.27 6.83
CA LEU A 114 -9.13 10.78 6.15
C LEU A 114 -8.86 10.07 4.81
N LEU A 115 -9.18 8.78 4.70
CA LEU A 115 -9.08 8.01 3.45
C LEU A 115 -10.17 8.39 2.44
N LYS A 116 -11.39 8.72 2.86
CA LYS A 116 -12.45 9.26 1.98
C LYS A 116 -12.04 10.57 1.33
N VAL A 117 -11.30 11.42 2.06
CA VAL A 117 -10.78 12.72 1.59
C VAL A 117 -9.43 12.58 0.85
N GLY A 118 -8.90 11.36 0.67
CA GLY A 118 -7.62 11.13 0.00
C GLY A 118 -6.37 11.59 0.78
N LYS A 119 -6.50 11.95 2.07
CA LYS A 119 -5.40 12.49 2.89
C LYS A 119 -4.55 11.38 3.54
N ASP A 120 -4.05 10.47 2.72
CA ASP A 120 -3.29 9.28 3.10
C ASP A 120 -2.10 9.53 4.04
N LYS A 121 -1.29 10.56 3.74
CA LYS A 121 -0.13 10.95 4.57
C LYS A 121 -0.57 11.39 5.98
N ARG A 122 -1.78 11.95 6.14
CA ARG A 122 -2.37 12.29 7.45
C ARG A 122 -2.95 11.03 8.13
N ALA A 123 -3.63 10.15 7.39
CA ALA A 123 -4.13 8.87 7.91
C ALA A 123 -2.99 8.00 8.49
N LEU A 124 -1.86 7.90 7.80
CA LEU A 124 -0.67 7.20 8.27
C LEU A 124 -0.05 7.83 9.53
N LYS A 125 -0.05 9.17 9.67
CA LYS A 125 0.39 9.85 10.91
C LYS A 125 -0.52 9.50 12.10
N VAL A 126 -1.84 9.52 11.91
CA VAL A 126 -2.82 9.13 12.95
C VAL A 126 -2.64 7.66 13.34
N ALA A 127 -2.55 6.76 12.36
CA ALA A 127 -2.34 5.34 12.59
C ALA A 127 -1.00 5.06 13.31
N LYS A 128 0.10 5.72 12.92
CA LYS A 128 1.39 5.60 13.62
C LYS A 128 1.31 6.10 15.07
N ARG A 129 0.66 7.23 15.33
CA ARG A 129 0.47 7.77 16.71
C ARG A 129 -0.40 6.86 17.59
N LYS A 130 -1.24 5.99 17.02
CA LYS A 130 -2.07 5.03 17.78
C LYS A 130 -1.50 3.61 17.87
N LEU A 131 -0.70 3.16 16.90
CA LEU A 131 -0.19 1.79 16.80
C LEU A 131 1.33 1.68 17.01
N GLY A 132 2.01 2.81 17.21
CA GLY A 132 3.46 2.97 17.37
C GLY A 132 4.24 2.79 16.08
N THR A 133 4.19 1.60 15.48
CA THR A 133 5.09 1.22 14.38
C THR A 133 4.51 1.47 12.98
N HIS A 134 5.38 1.83 12.04
CA HIS A 134 4.98 2.11 10.66
C HIS A 134 4.46 0.87 9.92
N LYS A 135 4.99 -0.33 10.21
CA LYS A 135 4.50 -1.60 9.65
C LYS A 135 3.04 -1.88 10.07
N ARG A 136 2.71 -1.69 11.35
CA ARG A 136 1.32 -1.83 11.86
C ARG A 136 0.40 -0.74 11.28
N ALA A 137 0.88 0.51 11.19
CA ALA A 137 0.13 1.61 10.59
C ALA A 137 -0.22 1.38 9.12
N LYS A 138 0.74 0.90 8.29
CA LYS A 138 0.47 0.49 6.90
C LYS A 138 -0.58 -0.61 6.84
N LYS A 139 -0.41 -1.70 7.61
CA LYS A 139 -1.39 -2.79 7.67
C LYS A 139 -2.81 -2.28 7.99
N LYS A 140 -2.95 -1.41 8.98
CA LYS A 140 -4.25 -0.82 9.35
C LYS A 140 -4.81 0.13 8.30
N ARG A 141 -3.98 0.89 7.57
CA ARG A 141 -4.44 1.64 6.39
C ARG A 141 -5.02 0.71 5.33
N GLU A 142 -4.33 -0.37 4.98
CA GLU A 142 -4.83 -1.32 3.97
C GLU A 142 -6.09 -2.07 4.43
N GLU A 143 -6.23 -2.39 5.72
CA GLU A 143 -7.49 -2.89 6.30
C GLU A 143 -8.64 -1.89 6.10
N MET A 144 -8.46 -0.61 6.45
CA MET A 144 -9.51 0.41 6.29
C MET A 144 -9.82 0.74 4.82
N SER A 145 -8.80 0.77 3.95
CA SER A 145 -8.97 0.90 2.50
C SER A 145 -9.78 -0.27 1.91
N SER A 146 -9.55 -1.49 2.40
CA SER A 146 -10.30 -2.68 1.99
C SER A 146 -11.76 -2.63 2.43
N VAL A 147 -12.04 -2.10 3.63
CA VAL A 147 -13.42 -1.84 4.09
C VAL A 147 -14.11 -0.84 3.15
N LEU A 148 -13.48 0.29 2.82
CA LEU A 148 -14.07 1.28 1.92
C LEU A 148 -14.35 0.70 0.51
N ARG A 149 -13.48 -0.18 0.00
CA ARG A 149 -13.73 -0.90 -1.26
C ARG A 149 -14.96 -1.80 -1.16
N LYS A 150 -15.08 -2.60 -0.10
CA LYS A 150 -16.25 -3.47 0.15
C LYS A 150 -17.55 -2.68 0.29
N MET A 151 -17.54 -1.55 1.00
CA MET A 151 -18.71 -0.69 1.13
C MET A 151 -19.15 -0.09 -0.22
N ARG A 152 -18.18 0.31 -1.06
CA ARG A 152 -18.48 0.81 -2.42
C ARG A 152 -19.05 -0.27 -3.33
N SER A 153 -18.55 -1.51 -3.27
CA SER A 153 -19.09 -2.62 -4.07
C SER A 153 -20.46 -3.12 -3.57
N GLY A 154 -20.71 -3.10 -2.25
CA GLY A 154 -21.99 -3.51 -1.67
C GLY A 154 -23.10 -2.47 -1.91
N GLY A 155 -22.85 -1.19 -1.56
CA GLY A 155 -23.86 -0.13 -1.67
C GLY A 155 -24.24 0.27 -3.10
N GLY A 156 -23.56 -0.27 -4.12
CA GLY A 156 -23.95 -0.15 -5.52
C GLY A 156 -24.97 -1.20 -5.99
N ALA A 157 -25.10 -2.33 -5.27
CA ALA A 157 -26.00 -3.43 -5.64
C ALA A 157 -27.43 -3.22 -5.13
N GLU A 158 -27.60 -2.60 -3.96
CA GLU A 158 -28.92 -2.39 -3.33
C GLU A 158 -29.78 -1.30 -3.99
N LYS A 159 -29.21 -0.50 -4.91
CA LYS A 159 -29.94 0.55 -5.66
C LYS A 159 -30.45 0.13 -7.03
N LYS A 160 -30.44 -1.17 -7.35
CA LYS A 160 -30.82 -1.72 -8.67
C LYS A 160 -31.97 -2.74 -8.61
N LYS A 161 -32.79 -2.69 -7.56
CA LYS A 161 -34.00 -3.50 -7.40
C LYS A 161 -35.14 -2.62 -6.88
#